data_AF-A0A0R3PNM9-F1
#
_entry.id   AF-A0A0R3PNM9-F1
#
_cell.length_a   1.000
_cell.length_b   1.000
_cell.length_c   1.000
_cell.angle_alpha   90.00
_cell.angle_beta   90.00
_cell.angle_gamma   90.00
#
_symmetry.space_group_name_H-M   'P 1'
#
loop_
_entity.id
_entity.type
_entity.pdbx_description
1 polymer ?
#
loop_
_entity_poly.entity_id
_entity_poly.type
_entity_poly.pdbx_seq_one_letter_code
_entity_poly.pdbx_strand_id
1 'polypeptide(L)'
;MMNYEEDFAEEVFCFALAPNYLLSYCHGCLKDGSELKKCTGCRMFVYCSTDCQKKDWRMHKVECASCKACQFLEDFKVFFDKQVVKDYVIKRLCKVVCVNSFSLTNQYSVSIGISLCIRLSAIDHSCRPNVRYAYRMTTAVMVPTLCSRAPISLNDARHSYINELLPKSLRQEILKRDYNFDCECEGCLDDERNDRMEAWYCINCQDGWLAPREDAKCTSCNWTIDVDHFELCRVAVESALAGNKVLESGSYKLESKVLLANKLVSVFKETLHEFNVLRIPSLRILYENAIAEKRTMDMLTFGSELLRVQSQFQDEDDLAICHLKYGLAQAYKSVGSDDDCRKMLSGVPEAIYFSLFL
;
A
#
# COMPACT_ATOMS: atom_id res chain seq x y z
N MET A 1 19.06 17.73 -20.10
CA MET A 1 18.51 16.37 -19.98
C MET A 1 18.17 16.18 -18.53
N MET A 2 16.92 15.86 -18.21
CA MET A 2 16.45 15.70 -16.84
C MET A 2 17.11 14.47 -16.21
N ASN A 3 17.70 14.62 -15.03
CA ASN A 3 18.23 13.49 -14.28
C ASN A 3 17.16 13.03 -13.30
N TYR A 4 16.27 12.16 -13.76
CA TYR A 4 15.08 11.74 -12.99
C TYR A 4 15.46 11.19 -11.61
N GLU A 5 16.61 10.51 -11.49
CA GLU A 5 17.12 10.04 -10.20
C GLU A 5 17.53 11.18 -9.25
N GLU A 6 17.97 12.35 -9.73
CA GLU A 6 18.28 13.49 -8.86
C GLU A 6 17.02 14.30 -8.49
N ASP A 7 16.12 14.52 -9.45
CA ASP A 7 14.94 15.37 -9.24
C ASP A 7 13.85 14.67 -8.41
N PHE A 8 13.75 13.34 -8.53
CA PHE A 8 12.69 12.53 -7.91
C PHE A 8 13.19 11.61 -6.79
N ALA A 9 14.41 11.81 -6.29
CA ALA A 9 14.93 11.10 -5.11
C ALA A 9 15.39 12.04 -3.98
N GLU A 10 15.23 11.57 -2.73
CA GLU A 10 15.63 12.32 -1.54
C GLU A 10 16.24 11.37 -0.51
N GLU A 11 17.34 11.75 0.12
CA GLU A 11 17.80 11.09 1.34
C GLU A 11 16.77 11.29 2.45
N VAL A 12 16.31 10.19 3.02
CA VAL A 12 15.32 10.18 4.10
C VAL A 12 15.83 11.06 5.25
N PHE A 13 15.06 12.09 5.60
CA PHE A 13 15.42 13.03 6.65
C PHE A 13 15.46 12.34 8.02
N CYS A 14 14.43 11.52 8.30
CA CYS A 14 14.42 10.61 9.44
C CYS A 14 13.45 9.45 9.19
N PHE A 15 13.65 8.34 9.90
CA PHE A 15 12.75 7.20 9.86
C PHE A 15 12.64 6.53 11.24
N ALA A 16 11.59 5.74 11.41
CA ALA A 16 11.42 4.85 12.54
C ALA A 16 10.92 3.49 12.06
N LEU A 17 11.61 2.42 12.45
CA LEU A 17 11.20 1.04 12.16
C LEU A 17 10.04 0.63 13.07
N ALA A 18 9.11 -0.14 12.51
CA ALA A 18 8.06 -0.75 13.33
C ALA A 18 8.65 -1.83 14.25
N PRO A 19 8.04 -2.10 15.43
CA PRO A 19 8.64 -2.95 16.46
C PRO A 19 9.07 -4.34 16.00
N ASN A 20 8.29 -4.96 15.11
CA ASN A 20 8.56 -6.28 14.55
C ASN A 20 9.74 -6.31 13.57
N TYR A 21 10.21 -5.16 13.09
CA TYR A 21 11.31 -5.03 12.13
C TYR A 21 12.60 -4.47 12.73
N LEU A 22 12.59 -4.06 14.01
CA LEU A 22 13.75 -3.47 14.68
C LEU A 22 15.01 -4.34 14.60
N LEU A 23 14.89 -5.67 14.70
CA LEU A 23 16.04 -6.56 14.67
C LEU A 23 16.39 -7.09 13.27
N SER A 24 15.57 -6.78 12.26
CA SER A 24 15.71 -7.30 10.90
C SER A 24 16.42 -6.32 9.97
N TYR A 25 16.45 -5.04 10.33
CA TYR A 25 17.01 -3.97 9.50
C TYR A 25 18.08 -3.17 10.25
N CYS A 26 19.15 -2.81 9.55
CA CYS A 26 20.20 -1.94 10.07
C CYS A 26 19.65 -0.55 10.38
N HIS A 27 19.83 -0.07 11.61
CA HIS A 27 19.37 1.27 12.02
C HIS A 27 20.15 2.42 11.37
N GLY A 28 21.33 2.14 10.80
CA GLY A 28 22.15 3.17 10.14
C GLY A 28 21.96 3.29 8.63
N CYS A 29 21.43 2.25 7.96
CA CYS A 29 21.33 2.25 6.50
C CYS A 29 20.14 1.46 5.93
N LEU A 30 19.23 0.95 6.76
CA LEU A 30 18.06 0.17 6.34
C LEU A 30 18.36 -1.09 5.52
N LYS A 31 19.62 -1.55 5.50
CA LYS A 31 19.96 -2.86 4.92
C LYS A 31 19.35 -3.98 5.78
N ASP A 32 18.63 -4.89 5.16
CA ASP A 32 18.19 -6.13 5.79
C ASP A 32 19.36 -7.10 5.97
N GLY A 33 19.27 -7.97 6.97
CA GLY A 33 20.32 -8.97 7.13
C GLY A 33 20.13 -9.90 8.30
N SER A 34 20.58 -11.14 8.12
CA SER A 34 20.63 -12.16 9.16
C SER A 34 21.75 -11.92 10.18
N GLU A 35 22.81 -11.19 9.82
CA GLU A 35 24.02 -11.01 10.64
C GLU A 35 24.19 -9.57 11.17
N LEU A 36 23.10 -8.95 11.63
CA LEU A 36 23.18 -7.62 12.24
C LEU A 36 23.74 -7.69 13.67
N LYS A 37 24.67 -6.78 13.98
CA LYS A 37 25.33 -6.70 15.28
C LYS A 37 24.57 -5.74 16.20
N LYS A 38 24.13 -6.25 17.35
CA LYS A 38 23.50 -5.45 18.39
C LYS A 38 24.48 -4.42 18.96
N CYS A 39 23.99 -3.23 19.23
CA CYS A 39 24.70 -2.25 20.04
C CYS A 39 25.04 -2.86 21.40
N THR A 40 26.31 -2.86 21.78
CA THR A 40 26.75 -3.45 23.06
C THR A 40 26.23 -2.68 24.27
N GLY A 41 25.88 -1.40 24.09
CA GLY A 41 25.31 -0.53 25.11
C GLY A 41 23.86 -0.90 25.42
N CYS A 42 22.93 -0.61 24.51
CA CYS A 42 21.50 -0.75 24.74
C CYS A 42 20.90 -2.10 24.30
N ARG A 43 21.57 -2.82 23.39
CA ARG A 43 21.07 -4.06 22.74
C ARG A 43 19.75 -3.95 21.96
N MET A 44 19.17 -2.75 21.87
CA MET A 44 17.93 -2.46 21.14
C MET A 44 18.17 -2.14 19.67
N PHE A 45 19.28 -1.48 19.36
CA PHE A 45 19.66 -1.08 18.00
C PHE A 45 20.60 -2.12 17.38
N VAL A 46 20.50 -2.32 16.07
CA VAL A 46 21.32 -3.28 15.31
C VAL A 46 21.94 -2.63 14.07
N TYR A 47 23.16 -3.04 13.72
CA TYR A 47 23.93 -2.48 12.62
C TYR A 47 24.63 -3.57 11.80
N CYS A 48 24.72 -3.38 10.48
CA CYS A 48 25.46 -4.30 9.61
C CYS A 48 26.98 -4.14 9.71
N SER A 49 27.47 -2.97 10.14
CA SER A 49 28.88 -2.65 10.29
C SER A 49 29.13 -1.65 11.42
N THR A 50 30.38 -1.60 11.88
CA THR A 50 30.84 -0.56 12.82
C THR A 50 30.72 0.84 12.24
N ASP A 51 30.76 0.98 10.91
CA ASP A 51 30.67 2.29 10.25
C ASP A 51 29.23 2.80 10.26
N CYS A 52 28.24 1.92 10.05
CA CYS A 52 26.84 2.27 10.24
C CYS A 52 26.56 2.69 11.69
N GLN A 53 27.12 1.96 12.66
CA GLN A 53 27.00 2.34 14.07
C GLN A 53 27.62 3.71 14.36
N LYS A 54 28.81 4.00 13.81
CA LYS A 54 29.48 5.31 13.99
C LYS A 54 28.72 6.45 13.32
N LYS A 55 28.14 6.22 12.13
CA LYS A 55 27.32 7.20 11.40
C LYS A 55 26.10 7.60 12.23
N ASP A 56 25.40 6.61 12.78
CA ASP A 56 24.20 6.79 13.59
C ASP A 56 24.49 7.28 15.03
N TRP A 57 25.71 7.04 15.55
CA TRP A 57 26.08 7.34 16.95
C TRP A 57 25.80 8.78 17.38
N ARG A 58 25.80 9.74 16.45
CA ARG A 58 25.46 11.15 16.75
C ARG A 58 24.06 11.28 17.36
N MET A 59 23.09 10.55 16.82
CA MET A 59 21.71 10.49 17.32
C MET A 59 21.57 9.38 18.37
N HIS A 60 22.02 8.17 18.01
CA HIS A 60 21.86 6.99 18.84
C HIS A 60 22.53 7.12 20.21
N LYS A 61 23.61 7.89 20.40
CA LYS A 61 24.24 8.07 21.72
C LYS A 61 23.25 8.54 22.78
N VAL A 62 22.32 9.41 22.41
CA VAL A 62 21.30 9.94 23.32
C VAL A 62 20.26 8.86 23.62
N GLU A 63 19.76 8.18 22.58
CA GLU A 63 18.77 7.11 22.69
C GLU A 63 19.31 5.88 23.43
N CYS A 64 20.58 5.53 23.20
CA CYS A 64 21.27 4.38 23.78
C CYS A 64 21.33 4.44 25.30
N ALA A 65 21.46 5.65 25.87
CA ALA A 65 21.41 5.86 27.30
C ALA A 65 20.00 5.63 27.87
N SER A 66 18.97 6.13 27.17
CA SER A 66 17.56 6.03 27.56
C SER A 66 16.95 4.64 27.35
N CYS A 67 17.41 3.86 26.35
CA CYS A 67 16.88 2.53 26.07
C CYS A 67 17.18 1.47 27.16
N LYS A 68 17.93 1.82 28.22
CA LYS A 68 18.29 0.90 29.31
C LYS A 68 17.24 0.82 30.42
N ALA A 69 16.20 1.65 30.43
CA ALA A 69 15.21 1.68 31.50
C ALA A 69 13.77 1.65 30.97
N CYS A 70 12.91 0.90 31.67
CA CYS A 70 11.44 0.96 31.54
C CYS A 70 10.86 2.25 32.16
N GLN A 71 11.52 3.40 32.01
CA GLN A 71 11.13 4.66 32.64
C GLN A 71 10.94 5.77 31.59
N PHE A 72 10.19 5.46 30.52
CA PHE A 72 9.87 6.41 29.45
C PHE A 72 9.46 7.81 29.95
N LEU A 73 8.72 7.91 31.07
CA LEU A 73 8.31 9.19 31.64
C LEU A 73 9.46 9.99 32.30
N GLU A 74 10.40 9.33 32.96
CA GLU A 74 11.57 9.97 33.56
C GLU A 74 12.60 10.30 32.47
N ASP A 75 12.79 9.40 31.51
CA ASP A 75 13.63 9.61 30.33
C ASP A 75 13.12 10.73 29.43
N PHE A 76 11.80 10.85 29.23
CA PHE A 76 11.19 11.93 28.45
C PHE A 76 11.45 13.29 29.08
N LYS A 77 11.34 13.39 30.41
CA LYS A 77 11.66 14.63 31.14
C LYS A 77 13.14 14.97 31.04
N VAL A 78 14.03 13.98 31.22
CA VAL A 78 15.49 14.17 31.14
C VAL A 78 15.98 14.49 29.72
N PHE A 79 15.34 13.93 28.67
CA PHE A 79 15.69 14.19 27.27
C PHE A 79 15.53 15.67 26.91
N PHE A 80 14.43 16.30 27.35
CA PHE A 80 14.19 17.72 27.15
C PHE A 80 14.80 18.61 28.25
N ASP A 81 15.27 18.05 29.37
CA ASP A 81 15.88 18.84 30.46
C ASP A 81 17.13 19.62 30.00
N LYS A 82 17.87 19.08 29.02
CA LYS A 82 19.03 19.75 28.39
C LYS A 82 18.69 20.58 27.15
N GLN A 83 17.45 20.49 26.65
CA GLN A 83 16.99 21.23 25.48
C GLN A 83 15.62 21.83 25.76
N VAL A 84 15.57 23.15 25.98
CA VAL A 84 14.30 23.88 26.11
C VAL A 84 13.58 23.91 24.76
N VAL A 85 12.87 22.84 24.44
CA VAL A 85 11.98 22.76 23.29
C VAL A 85 10.60 23.20 23.74
N LYS A 86 10.14 24.35 23.24
CA LYS A 86 8.81 24.88 23.59
C LYS A 86 7.73 23.89 23.16
N ASP A 87 6.73 23.64 24.00
CA ASP A 87 5.62 22.70 23.75
C ASP A 87 4.97 22.85 22.37
N TYR A 88 4.83 24.08 21.87
CA TYR A 88 4.22 24.31 20.56
C TYR A 88 5.05 23.73 19.42
N VAL A 89 6.37 23.63 19.56
CA VAL A 89 7.27 23.03 18.57
C VAL A 89 7.02 21.53 18.52
N ILE A 90 6.97 20.85 19.67
CA ILE A 90 6.66 19.41 19.75
C ILE A 90 5.28 19.13 19.14
N LYS A 91 4.26 19.90 19.54
CA LYS A 91 2.90 19.77 18.98
C LYS A 91 2.87 19.99 17.47
N ARG A 92 3.66 20.94 16.95
CA ARG A 92 3.78 21.18 15.51
C ARG A 92 4.50 20.04 14.80
N LEU A 93 5.57 19.50 15.36
CA LEU A 93 6.29 18.35 14.81
C LEU A 93 5.41 17.12 14.74
N CYS A 94 4.62 16.82 15.79
CA CYS A 94 3.66 15.71 15.75
C CYS A 94 2.67 15.87 14.59
N LYS A 95 2.12 17.08 14.39
CA LYS A 95 1.21 17.34 13.25
C LYS A 95 1.90 17.16 11.90
N VAL A 96 3.14 17.65 11.77
CA VAL A 96 3.91 17.49 10.53
C VAL A 96 4.14 16.01 10.24
N VAL A 97 4.62 15.24 11.22
CA VAL A 97 4.88 13.80 11.08
C VAL A 97 3.59 13.03 10.75
N CYS A 98 2.48 13.33 11.41
CA CYS A 98 1.20 12.67 11.13
C CYS A 98 0.69 12.86 9.70
N VAL A 99 1.03 13.97 9.04
CA VAL A 99 0.51 14.33 7.71
C VAL A 99 1.53 14.04 6.60
N ASN A 100 2.82 14.21 6.86
CA ASN A 100 3.88 14.22 5.84
C ASN A 100 4.73 12.96 5.84
N SER A 101 4.50 12.03 6.76
CA SER A 101 5.25 10.78 6.79
C SER A 101 4.80 9.82 5.70
N PHE A 102 5.78 9.20 5.05
CA PHE A 102 5.55 8.08 4.15
C PHE A 102 5.62 6.77 4.95
N SER A 103 4.89 5.75 4.50
CA SER A 103 5.18 4.40 4.96
C SER A 103 6.55 4.00 4.42
N LEU A 104 7.49 3.66 5.31
CA LEU A 104 8.79 3.11 4.90
C LEU A 104 8.57 1.68 4.43
N THR A 105 8.90 1.35 3.18
CA THR A 105 8.64 0.03 2.60
C THR A 105 9.91 -0.71 2.23
N ASN A 106 9.89 -2.04 2.34
CA ASN A 106 10.96 -2.88 1.82
C ASN A 106 10.77 -3.18 0.32
N GLN A 107 11.65 -4.01 -0.23
CA GLN A 107 11.64 -4.46 -1.64
C GLN A 107 10.39 -5.23 -2.07
N TYR A 108 9.53 -5.62 -1.14
CA TYR A 108 8.26 -6.29 -1.41
C TYR A 108 7.07 -5.36 -1.21
N SER A 109 7.32 -4.04 -1.12
CA SER A 109 6.32 -3.00 -0.79
C SER A 109 5.62 -3.21 0.56
N VAL A 110 6.20 -4.00 1.46
CA VAL A 110 5.69 -4.19 2.81
C VAL A 110 6.17 -3.05 3.69
N SER A 111 5.24 -2.42 4.42
CA SER A 111 5.55 -1.38 5.40
C SER A 111 6.41 -1.95 6.54
N ILE A 112 7.60 -1.40 6.71
CA ILE A 112 8.54 -1.74 7.79
C ILE A 112 8.69 -0.62 8.82
N GLY A 113 7.97 0.48 8.65
CA GLY A 113 8.06 1.66 9.51
C GLY A 113 7.47 2.91 8.87
N ILE A 114 7.92 4.06 9.35
CA ILE A 114 7.60 5.38 8.79
C ILE A 114 8.88 6.12 8.42
N SER A 115 8.79 7.00 7.42
CA SER A 115 9.87 7.92 7.05
C SER A 115 9.32 9.33 6.91
N LEU A 116 10.21 10.33 6.96
CA LEU A 116 9.91 11.71 6.62
C LEU A 116 10.89 12.16 5.53
N CYS A 117 10.37 12.64 4.41
CA CYS A 117 11.14 13.15 3.28
C CYS A 117 10.65 14.57 2.97
N ILE A 118 11.39 15.59 3.39
CA ILE A 118 10.90 16.98 3.43
C ILE A 118 10.50 17.49 2.05
N ARG A 119 11.30 17.17 1.02
CA ARG A 119 11.08 17.64 -0.35
C ARG A 119 9.98 16.82 -1.03
N LEU A 120 9.99 15.50 -0.87
CA LEU A 120 9.03 14.61 -1.51
C LEU A 120 7.63 14.67 -0.87
N SER A 121 7.50 15.02 0.42
CA SER A 121 6.21 15.23 1.09
C SER A 121 5.41 16.41 0.51
N ALA A 122 6.03 17.27 -0.32
CA ALA A 122 5.34 18.37 -0.99
C ALA A 122 4.51 17.92 -2.21
N ILE A 123 4.61 16.67 -2.63
CA ILE A 123 3.88 16.14 -3.78
C ILE A 123 2.41 15.95 -3.41
N ASP A 124 1.52 16.53 -4.21
CA ASP A 124 0.08 16.50 -3.96
C ASP A 124 -0.57 15.14 -4.24
N HIS A 125 -1.75 14.97 -3.65
CA HIS A 125 -2.58 13.79 -3.81
C HIS A 125 -3.21 13.67 -5.21
N SER A 126 -3.34 12.44 -5.71
CA SER A 126 -4.34 12.08 -6.73
C SER A 126 -4.85 10.65 -6.50
N CYS A 127 -6.14 10.42 -6.72
CA CYS A 127 -6.74 9.07 -6.79
C CYS A 127 -6.40 8.33 -8.09
N ARG A 128 -5.76 9.02 -9.06
CA ARG A 128 -5.11 8.44 -10.23
C ARG A 128 -3.65 8.94 -10.27
N PRO A 129 -2.79 8.44 -9.38
CA PRO A 129 -1.42 8.91 -9.27
C PRO A 129 -0.64 8.65 -10.56
N ASN A 130 0.42 9.41 -10.79
CA ASN A 130 1.40 9.17 -11.86
C ASN A 130 2.75 8.72 -11.31
N VAL A 131 2.93 8.74 -9.98
CA VAL A 131 4.12 8.22 -9.29
C VAL A 131 3.76 7.44 -8.02
N ARG A 132 4.63 6.51 -7.64
CA ARG A 132 4.67 5.80 -6.36
C ARG A 132 6.01 6.02 -5.70
N TYR A 133 6.05 6.18 -4.39
CA TYR A 133 7.32 6.18 -3.69
C TYR A 133 7.81 4.73 -3.49
N ALA A 134 9.12 4.55 -3.61
CA ALA A 134 9.86 3.35 -3.24
C ALA A 134 11.13 3.77 -2.47
N TYR A 135 11.84 2.80 -1.91
CA TYR A 135 13.08 3.06 -1.18
C TYR A 135 14.23 2.23 -1.72
N ARG A 136 15.36 2.90 -1.92
CA ARG A 136 16.67 2.30 -2.07
C ARG A 136 17.47 2.59 -0.81
N MET A 137 17.50 1.65 0.12
CA MET A 137 18.10 1.85 1.45
C MET A 137 17.53 3.11 2.15
N THR A 138 18.35 4.15 2.37
CA THR A 138 17.96 5.43 2.98
C THR A 138 17.56 6.51 1.98
N THR A 139 17.40 6.16 0.70
CA THR A 139 16.96 7.08 -0.35
C THR A 139 15.52 6.75 -0.75
N ALA A 140 14.61 7.71 -0.61
CA ALA A 140 13.26 7.62 -1.14
C ALA A 140 13.25 8.06 -2.60
N VAL A 141 12.52 7.36 -3.47
CA VAL A 141 12.46 7.61 -4.91
C VAL A 141 11.01 7.59 -5.39
N MET A 142 10.60 8.57 -6.19
CA MET A 142 9.28 8.61 -6.84
C MET A 142 9.34 7.92 -8.21
N VAL A 143 8.82 6.71 -8.29
CA VAL A 143 8.79 5.86 -9.49
C VAL A 143 7.53 6.15 -10.30
N PRO A 144 7.62 6.44 -11.61
CA PRO A 144 6.43 6.58 -12.46
C PRO A 144 5.56 5.33 -12.43
N THR A 145 4.23 5.50 -12.39
CA THR A 145 3.26 4.40 -12.55
C THR A 145 3.07 4.00 -14.01
N LEU A 146 3.46 4.87 -14.94
CA LEU A 146 3.49 4.64 -16.37
C LEU A 146 4.56 5.52 -17.02
N CYS A 147 5.41 4.93 -17.85
CA CYS A 147 6.49 5.69 -18.52
C CYS A 147 5.97 6.87 -19.34
N SER A 148 4.81 6.72 -20.00
CA SER A 148 4.19 7.78 -20.81
C SER A 148 3.56 8.92 -19.99
N ARG A 149 3.33 8.72 -18.69
CA ARG A 149 2.79 9.72 -17.75
C ARG A 149 3.84 10.20 -16.74
N ALA A 150 5.11 9.91 -16.98
CA ALA A 150 6.19 10.33 -16.10
C ALA A 150 6.18 11.86 -15.92
N PRO A 151 6.22 12.37 -14.68
CA PRO A 151 6.18 13.79 -14.43
C PRO A 151 7.45 14.49 -14.93
N ILE A 152 7.28 15.72 -15.42
CA ILE A 152 8.39 16.58 -15.90
C ILE A 152 8.97 17.41 -14.74
N SER A 153 8.19 17.62 -13.68
CA SER A 153 8.61 18.32 -12.47
C SER A 153 7.91 17.76 -11.23
N LEU A 154 8.42 18.08 -10.04
CA LEU A 154 7.75 17.72 -8.77
C LEU A 154 6.34 18.33 -8.65
N ASN A 155 6.10 19.49 -9.27
CA ASN A 155 4.79 20.14 -9.28
C ASN A 155 3.76 19.38 -10.13
N ASP A 156 4.22 18.56 -11.09
CA ASP A 156 3.36 17.74 -11.95
C ASP A 156 3.21 16.31 -11.40
N ALA A 157 4.03 15.93 -10.42
CA ALA A 157 3.94 14.64 -9.76
C ALA A 157 2.72 14.58 -8.86
N ARG A 158 2.05 13.44 -8.82
CA ARG A 158 0.94 13.14 -7.92
C ARG A 158 1.10 11.72 -7.40
N HIS A 159 1.08 11.56 -6.09
CA HIS A 159 1.04 10.24 -5.44
C HIS A 159 -0.28 10.06 -4.70
N SER A 160 -0.63 8.82 -4.34
CA SER A 160 -1.80 8.58 -3.49
C SER A 160 -1.42 8.66 -2.01
N TYR A 161 -2.26 9.32 -1.21
CA TYR A 161 -2.10 9.48 0.25
C TYR A 161 -2.84 8.38 1.01
N ILE A 162 -3.72 7.69 0.30
CA ILE A 162 -4.66 6.69 0.80
C ILE A 162 -4.61 5.49 -0.14
N ASN A 163 -5.32 4.41 0.18
CA ASN A 163 -5.60 3.39 -0.81
C ASN A 163 -6.59 3.95 -1.84
N GLU A 164 -6.18 4.13 -3.09
CA GLU A 164 -7.06 4.65 -4.14
C GLU A 164 -8.04 3.62 -4.71
N LEU A 165 -7.88 2.33 -4.37
CA LEU A 165 -8.79 1.24 -4.72
C LEU A 165 -9.94 1.11 -3.71
N LEU A 166 -10.63 2.23 -3.47
CA LEU A 166 -11.80 2.34 -2.60
C LEU A 166 -12.92 3.08 -3.35
N PRO A 167 -14.20 2.87 -2.99
CA PRO A 167 -15.33 3.71 -3.41
C PRO A 167 -15.05 5.21 -3.31
N LYS A 168 -15.59 6.02 -4.23
CA LYS A 168 -15.34 7.49 -4.27
C LYS A 168 -15.71 8.16 -2.95
N SER A 169 -16.87 7.78 -2.39
CA SER A 169 -17.36 8.29 -1.11
C SER A 169 -16.38 8.05 0.04
N LEU A 170 -15.82 6.84 0.14
CA LEU A 170 -14.83 6.49 1.16
C LEU A 170 -13.49 7.22 0.95
N ARG A 171 -13.05 7.40 -0.30
CA ARG A 171 -11.85 8.19 -0.59
C ARG A 171 -12.01 9.64 -0.12
N GLN A 172 -13.14 10.27 -0.43
CA GLN A 172 -13.44 11.64 0.02
C GLN A 172 -13.55 11.73 1.55
N GLU A 173 -14.20 10.77 2.21
CA GLU A 173 -14.30 10.73 3.67
C GLU A 173 -12.91 10.67 4.34
N ILE A 174 -12.03 9.77 3.88
CA ILE A 174 -10.68 9.61 4.45
C ILE A 174 -9.85 10.88 4.19
N LEU A 175 -9.87 11.43 2.98
CA LEU A 175 -9.11 12.64 2.65
C LEU A 175 -9.60 13.85 3.45
N LYS A 176 -10.91 13.99 3.63
CA LYS A 176 -11.49 15.06 4.44
C LYS A 176 -11.13 14.92 5.91
N ARG A 177 -11.20 13.70 6.45
CA ARG A 177 -10.91 13.42 7.86
C ARG A 177 -9.43 13.58 8.20
N ASP A 178 -8.55 13.01 7.38
CA ASP A 178 -7.13 12.85 7.72
C ASP A 178 -6.26 13.99 7.14
N TYR A 179 -6.69 14.61 6.04
CA TYR A 179 -5.95 15.66 5.32
C TYR A 179 -6.72 16.96 5.13
N ASN A 180 -8.01 17.01 5.49
CA ASN A 180 -8.86 18.20 5.50
C ASN A 180 -9.00 18.92 4.14
N PHE A 181 -9.13 18.16 3.05
CA PHE A 181 -9.47 18.69 1.73
C PHE A 181 -10.45 17.78 0.99
N ASP A 182 -11.16 18.35 0.00
CA ASP A 182 -12.03 17.62 -0.92
C ASP A 182 -11.28 17.41 -2.23
N CYS A 183 -11.19 16.16 -2.71
CA CYS A 183 -10.34 15.82 -3.85
C CYS A 183 -11.06 15.99 -5.18
N GLU A 184 -10.49 16.81 -6.07
CA GLU A 184 -11.03 17.11 -7.41
C GLU A 184 -10.13 16.56 -8.53
N CYS A 185 -9.31 15.54 -8.25
CA CYS A 185 -8.43 14.95 -9.27
C CYS A 185 -9.22 14.21 -10.36
N GLU A 186 -8.56 13.94 -11.50
CA GLU A 186 -9.09 13.14 -12.62
C GLU A 186 -9.82 11.86 -12.17
N GLY A 187 -9.22 11.08 -11.26
CA GLY A 187 -9.84 9.84 -10.77
C GLY A 187 -11.14 10.02 -9.95
N CYS A 188 -11.37 11.20 -9.38
CA CYS A 188 -12.61 11.54 -8.68
C CYS A 188 -13.65 12.17 -9.61
N LEU A 189 -13.21 12.83 -10.68
CA LEU A 189 -14.09 13.45 -11.68
C LEU A 189 -14.55 12.47 -12.77
N ASP A 190 -13.88 11.33 -12.91
CA ASP A 190 -14.24 10.28 -13.85
C ASP A 190 -15.40 9.40 -13.30
N ASP A 191 -16.63 9.76 -13.62
CA ASP A 191 -17.83 9.05 -13.13
C ASP A 191 -17.91 7.61 -13.67
N GLU A 192 -17.50 7.35 -14.92
CA GLU A 192 -17.50 5.99 -15.47
C GLU A 192 -16.56 5.07 -14.69
N ARG A 193 -15.35 5.54 -14.39
CA ARG A 193 -14.40 4.81 -13.54
C ARG A 193 -15.00 4.52 -12.17
N ASN A 194 -15.63 5.52 -11.54
CA ASN A 194 -16.17 5.37 -10.20
C ASN A 194 -17.38 4.41 -10.17
N ASP A 195 -18.28 4.50 -11.14
CA ASP A 195 -19.38 3.54 -11.31
C ASP A 195 -18.85 2.13 -11.52
N ARG A 196 -17.79 1.97 -12.33
CA ARG A 196 -17.16 0.67 -12.59
C ARG A 196 -16.48 0.08 -11.36
N MET A 197 -15.90 0.91 -10.49
CA MET A 197 -15.31 0.48 -9.21
C MET A 197 -16.37 -0.09 -8.25
N GLU A 198 -17.62 0.37 -8.36
CA GLU A 198 -18.72 -0.01 -7.47
C GLU A 198 -19.76 -0.89 -8.20
N ALA A 199 -19.44 -1.35 -9.41
CA ALA A 199 -20.37 -2.02 -10.29
C ALA A 199 -20.88 -3.36 -9.77
N TRP A 200 -22.11 -3.67 -10.15
CA TRP A 200 -22.79 -4.93 -9.86
C TRP A 200 -22.78 -5.88 -11.06
N TYR A 201 -22.89 -7.16 -10.74
CA TYR A 201 -22.93 -8.25 -11.72
C TYR A 201 -24.28 -8.24 -12.46
N CYS A 202 -24.25 -8.42 -13.78
CA CYS A 202 -25.47 -8.60 -14.56
C CYS A 202 -25.86 -10.08 -14.66
N ILE A 203 -26.93 -10.49 -13.98
CA ILE A 203 -27.42 -11.89 -14.02
C ILE A 203 -27.93 -12.32 -15.40
N ASN A 204 -28.35 -11.37 -16.24
CA ASN A 204 -28.95 -11.68 -17.53
C ASN A 204 -27.91 -12.07 -18.60
N CYS A 205 -26.80 -11.34 -18.72
CA CYS A 205 -25.78 -11.62 -19.74
C CYS A 205 -24.41 -12.01 -19.19
N GLN A 206 -24.13 -11.80 -17.90
CA GLN A 206 -22.88 -12.17 -17.24
C GLN A 206 -21.62 -11.43 -17.73
N ASP A 207 -21.69 -10.76 -18.87
CA ASP A 207 -20.58 -10.02 -19.49
C ASP A 207 -20.60 -8.53 -19.15
N GLY A 208 -21.79 -7.93 -19.06
CA GLY A 208 -21.93 -6.52 -18.75
C GLY A 208 -22.04 -6.23 -17.26
N TRP A 209 -22.01 -4.95 -16.93
CA TRP A 209 -22.06 -4.48 -15.55
C TRP A 209 -23.20 -3.48 -15.34
N LEU A 210 -23.60 -3.32 -14.09
CA LEU A 210 -24.68 -2.44 -13.66
C LEU A 210 -24.10 -1.38 -12.72
N ALA A 211 -24.47 -0.11 -12.91
CA ALA A 211 -24.19 0.93 -11.93
C ALA A 211 -24.91 0.63 -10.60
N PRO A 212 -24.38 1.05 -9.44
CA PRO A 212 -24.95 0.70 -8.13
C PRO A 212 -26.21 1.52 -7.78
N ARG A 213 -27.31 1.30 -8.51
CA ARG A 213 -28.60 2.02 -8.35
C ARG A 213 -29.81 1.18 -8.80
N GLU A 214 -30.98 1.54 -8.31
CA GLU A 214 -32.24 0.79 -8.45
C GLU A 214 -32.77 0.68 -9.89
N ASP A 215 -32.39 1.61 -10.78
CA ASP A 215 -32.83 1.66 -12.17
C ASP A 215 -31.70 1.33 -13.17
N ALA A 216 -30.64 0.69 -12.70
CA ALA A 216 -29.45 0.43 -13.50
C ALA A 216 -29.76 -0.46 -14.72
N LYS A 217 -29.23 -0.04 -15.87
CA LYS A 217 -29.26 -0.83 -17.11
C LYS A 217 -27.89 -1.40 -17.39
N CYS A 218 -27.86 -2.66 -17.78
CA CYS A 218 -26.63 -3.36 -18.08
C CYS A 218 -25.95 -2.71 -19.29
N THR A 219 -24.66 -2.43 -19.16
CA THR A 219 -23.85 -1.79 -20.21
C THR A 219 -23.73 -2.63 -21.49
N SER A 220 -23.94 -3.94 -21.43
CA SER A 220 -23.82 -4.85 -22.59
C SER A 220 -25.15 -5.28 -23.18
N CYS A 221 -26.11 -5.73 -22.34
CA CYS A 221 -27.39 -6.29 -22.83
C CYS A 221 -28.60 -5.38 -22.63
N ASN A 222 -28.41 -4.21 -22.02
CA ASN A 222 -29.47 -3.23 -21.74
C ASN A 222 -30.61 -3.76 -20.84
N TRP A 223 -30.44 -4.93 -20.21
CA TRP A 223 -31.34 -5.44 -19.17
C TRP A 223 -31.40 -4.45 -18.01
N THR A 224 -32.60 -4.15 -17.52
CA THR A 224 -32.81 -3.31 -16.35
C THR A 224 -32.88 -4.20 -15.13
N ILE A 225 -32.13 -3.86 -14.09
CA ILE A 225 -32.10 -4.61 -12.84
C ILE A 225 -33.51 -4.73 -12.25
N ASP A 226 -33.87 -5.93 -11.79
CA ASP A 226 -35.10 -6.14 -11.03
C ASP A 226 -34.88 -5.88 -9.53
N VAL A 227 -35.98 -5.74 -8.79
CA VAL A 227 -35.94 -5.41 -7.36
C VAL A 227 -35.22 -6.48 -6.54
N ASP A 228 -35.39 -7.76 -6.89
CA ASP A 228 -34.80 -8.87 -6.15
C ASP A 228 -33.27 -8.85 -6.29
N HIS A 229 -32.78 -8.66 -7.51
CA HIS A 229 -31.34 -8.57 -7.79
C HIS A 229 -30.73 -7.29 -7.21
N PHE A 230 -31.45 -6.16 -7.25
CA PHE A 230 -31.05 -4.93 -6.59
C PHE A 230 -30.81 -5.14 -5.09
N GLU A 231 -31.78 -5.73 -4.39
CA GLU A 231 -31.68 -5.99 -2.95
C GLU A 231 -30.53 -6.97 -2.63
N LEU A 232 -30.32 -7.99 -3.46
CA LEU A 232 -29.22 -8.92 -3.30
C LEU A 232 -27.85 -8.21 -3.43
N CYS A 233 -27.68 -7.38 -4.45
CA CYS A 233 -26.46 -6.58 -4.64
C CYS A 233 -26.25 -5.58 -3.50
N ARG A 234 -27.30 -4.91 -3.03
CA ARG A 234 -27.26 -3.98 -1.89
C ARG A 234 -26.75 -4.68 -0.62
N VAL A 235 -27.30 -5.84 -0.28
CA VAL A 235 -26.88 -6.64 0.89
C VAL A 235 -25.43 -7.12 0.73
N ALA A 236 -25.01 -7.48 -0.49
CA ALA A 236 -23.62 -7.85 -0.76
C ALA A 236 -22.65 -6.68 -0.52
N VAL A 237 -23.00 -5.46 -0.94
CA VAL A 237 -22.23 -4.24 -0.67
C VAL A 237 -22.14 -3.96 0.83
N GLU A 238 -23.24 -4.01 1.57
CA GLU A 238 -23.25 -3.80 3.03
C GLU A 238 -22.38 -4.84 3.76
N SER A 239 -22.47 -6.10 3.35
CA SER A 239 -21.65 -7.18 3.87
C SER A 239 -20.17 -6.96 3.57
N ALA A 240 -19.83 -6.51 2.36
CA ALA A 240 -18.46 -6.19 1.98
C ALA A 240 -17.90 -5.03 2.80
N LEU A 241 -18.64 -3.92 2.94
CA LEU A 241 -18.22 -2.75 3.72
C LEU A 241 -18.00 -3.09 5.20
N ALA A 242 -18.92 -3.84 5.81
CA ALA A 242 -18.77 -4.28 7.20
C ALA A 242 -17.60 -5.27 7.36
N GLY A 243 -17.47 -6.22 6.43
CA GLY A 243 -16.40 -7.20 6.41
C GLY A 243 -15.02 -6.59 6.23
N ASN A 244 -14.87 -5.64 5.32
CA ASN A 244 -13.60 -4.99 4.99
C ASN A 244 -13.02 -4.25 6.20
N LYS A 245 -13.85 -3.60 7.02
CA LYS A 245 -13.42 -3.00 8.31
C LYS A 245 -12.72 -4.00 9.23
N VAL A 246 -13.15 -5.26 9.23
CA VAL A 246 -12.54 -6.34 10.03
C VAL A 246 -11.29 -6.88 9.36
N LEU A 247 -11.32 -7.10 8.04
CA LEU A 247 -10.19 -7.65 7.27
C LEU A 247 -8.97 -6.71 7.31
N GLU A 248 -9.19 -5.40 7.23
CA GLU A 248 -8.12 -4.40 7.24
C GLU A 248 -7.61 -4.07 8.65
N SER A 249 -8.39 -4.37 9.70
CA SER A 249 -7.99 -4.09 11.08
C SER A 249 -6.88 -5.02 11.58
N GLY A 250 -5.81 -4.46 12.13
CA GLY A 250 -4.73 -5.23 12.79
C GLY A 250 -5.15 -5.94 14.09
N SER A 251 -6.36 -5.70 14.60
CA SER A 251 -6.83 -6.25 15.88
C SER A 251 -7.32 -7.70 15.81
N TYR A 252 -7.52 -8.24 14.61
CA TYR A 252 -8.09 -9.58 14.41
C TYR A 252 -7.02 -10.60 13.96
N LYS A 253 -7.15 -11.83 14.47
CA LYS A 253 -6.28 -12.95 14.10
C LYS A 253 -6.48 -13.34 12.63
N LEU A 254 -5.41 -13.80 11.99
CA LEU A 254 -5.41 -14.22 10.58
C LEU A 254 -6.48 -15.28 10.28
N GLU A 255 -6.58 -16.33 11.10
CA GLU A 255 -7.57 -17.41 10.93
C GLU A 255 -9.02 -16.89 10.84
N SER A 256 -9.37 -15.93 11.70
CA SER A 256 -10.69 -15.31 11.71
C SER A 256 -10.93 -14.47 10.45
N LYS A 257 -9.90 -13.76 9.98
CA LYS A 257 -9.96 -13.00 8.73
C LYS A 257 -10.13 -13.90 7.52
N VAL A 258 -9.40 -15.02 7.46
CA VAL A 258 -9.50 -16.02 6.38
C VAL A 258 -10.91 -16.63 6.33
N LEU A 259 -11.47 -16.99 7.48
CA LEU A 259 -12.84 -17.51 7.54
C LEU A 259 -13.87 -16.50 7.03
N LEU A 260 -13.75 -15.23 7.43
CA LEU A 260 -14.62 -14.16 6.98
C LEU A 260 -14.48 -13.92 5.46
N ALA A 261 -13.25 -13.84 4.95
CA ALA A 261 -12.97 -13.60 3.54
C ALA A 261 -13.58 -14.69 2.65
N ASN A 262 -13.49 -15.97 3.03
CA ASN A 262 -14.13 -17.08 2.29
C ASN A 262 -15.66 -16.93 2.21
N LYS A 263 -16.30 -16.52 3.31
CA LYS A 263 -17.75 -16.27 3.34
C LYS A 263 -18.12 -15.10 2.43
N LEU A 264 -17.36 -14.02 2.48
CA LEU A 264 -17.60 -12.83 1.65
C LEU A 264 -17.44 -13.11 0.16
N VAL A 265 -16.39 -13.83 -0.25
CA VAL A 265 -16.21 -14.22 -1.67
C VAL A 265 -17.41 -15.02 -2.19
N SER A 266 -18.01 -15.87 -1.34
CA SER A 266 -19.24 -16.60 -1.71
C SER A 266 -20.44 -15.68 -1.88
N VAL A 267 -20.56 -14.62 -1.07
CA VAL A 267 -21.61 -13.58 -1.20
C VAL A 267 -21.43 -12.74 -2.46
N PHE A 268 -20.18 -12.49 -2.88
CA PHE A 268 -19.87 -11.66 -4.05
C PHE A 268 -20.21 -12.33 -5.38
N LYS A 269 -20.32 -13.67 -5.39
CA LYS A 269 -20.64 -14.44 -6.58
C LYS A 269 -22.02 -14.02 -7.08
N GLU A 270 -22.10 -13.71 -8.38
CA GLU A 270 -23.33 -13.28 -9.06
C GLU A 270 -23.97 -12.01 -8.49
N THR A 271 -23.26 -11.25 -7.64
CA THR A 271 -23.77 -9.99 -7.04
C THR A 271 -22.87 -8.80 -7.37
N LEU A 272 -21.58 -8.89 -7.04
CA LEU A 272 -20.60 -7.85 -7.32
C LEU A 272 -19.87 -8.17 -8.62
N HIS A 273 -19.71 -7.16 -9.49
CA HIS A 273 -18.93 -7.32 -10.71
C HIS A 273 -17.48 -7.70 -10.35
N GLU A 274 -16.77 -8.39 -11.25
CA GLU A 274 -15.40 -8.82 -10.99
C GLU A 274 -14.47 -7.65 -10.64
N PHE A 275 -14.69 -6.47 -11.25
CA PHE A 275 -13.94 -5.24 -10.99
C PHE A 275 -14.46 -4.41 -9.82
N ASN A 276 -15.41 -4.92 -9.03
CA ASN A 276 -15.84 -4.19 -7.85
C ASN A 276 -14.73 -4.17 -6.80
N VAL A 277 -14.27 -2.97 -6.42
CA VAL A 277 -13.11 -2.81 -5.54
C VAL A 277 -13.35 -3.31 -4.12
N LEU A 278 -14.60 -3.48 -3.70
CA LEU A 278 -14.94 -4.06 -2.39
C LEU A 278 -14.53 -5.53 -2.27
N ARG A 279 -14.23 -6.21 -3.38
CA ARG A 279 -13.70 -7.58 -3.41
C ARG A 279 -12.25 -7.66 -2.94
N ILE A 280 -11.48 -6.58 -3.10
CA ILE A 280 -10.02 -6.58 -2.94
C ILE A 280 -9.57 -7.07 -1.55
N PRO A 281 -10.11 -6.59 -0.41
CA PRO A 281 -9.62 -7.02 0.90
C PRO A 281 -9.79 -8.52 1.14
N SER A 282 -10.92 -9.11 0.71
CA SER A 282 -11.15 -10.55 0.80
C SER A 282 -10.17 -11.33 -0.06
N LEU A 283 -10.00 -10.94 -1.34
CA LEU A 283 -9.08 -11.59 -2.27
C LEU A 283 -7.64 -11.53 -1.74
N ARG A 284 -7.23 -10.37 -1.22
CA ARG A 284 -5.88 -10.15 -0.66
C ARG A 284 -5.60 -11.08 0.52
N ILE A 285 -6.51 -11.16 1.50
CA ILE A 285 -6.35 -12.03 2.67
C ILE A 285 -6.23 -13.50 2.25
N LEU A 286 -7.06 -13.94 1.30
CA LEU A 286 -7.03 -15.32 0.82
C LEU A 286 -5.75 -15.63 0.03
N TYR A 287 -5.28 -14.69 -0.79
CA TYR A 287 -4.04 -14.79 -1.54
C TYR A 287 -2.82 -14.85 -0.62
N GLU A 288 -2.71 -13.94 0.35
CA GLU A 288 -1.62 -13.93 1.34
C GLU A 288 -1.61 -15.21 2.18
N ASN A 289 -2.78 -15.71 2.59
CA ASN A 289 -2.88 -16.99 3.28
C ASN A 289 -2.48 -18.18 2.38
N ALA A 290 -2.83 -18.15 1.09
CA ALA A 290 -2.42 -19.17 0.14
C ALA A 290 -0.90 -19.20 -0.07
N ILE A 291 -0.23 -18.04 -0.08
CA ILE A 291 1.24 -17.95 -0.10
C ILE A 291 1.82 -18.58 1.16
N ALA A 292 1.33 -18.20 2.34
CA ALA A 292 1.84 -18.71 3.62
C ALA A 292 1.73 -20.23 3.73
N GLU A 293 0.60 -20.79 3.28
CA GLU A 293 0.31 -22.23 3.27
C GLU A 293 0.86 -22.96 2.02
N LYS A 294 1.55 -22.26 1.12
CA LYS A 294 2.07 -22.79 -0.15
C LYS A 294 1.02 -23.52 -1.01
N ARG A 295 -0.21 -23.03 -1.00
CA ARG A 295 -1.33 -23.58 -1.79
C ARG A 295 -1.37 -22.95 -3.17
N THR A 296 -0.56 -23.47 -4.09
CA THR A 296 -0.31 -22.85 -5.40
C THR A 296 -1.58 -22.60 -6.23
N MET A 297 -2.54 -23.53 -6.25
CA MET A 297 -3.77 -23.33 -7.03
C MET A 297 -4.62 -22.18 -6.50
N ASP A 298 -4.67 -22.00 -5.17
CA ASP A 298 -5.39 -20.88 -4.54
C ASP A 298 -4.65 -19.57 -4.77
N MET A 299 -3.30 -19.60 -4.77
CA MET A 299 -2.48 -18.44 -5.13
C MET A 299 -2.80 -17.96 -6.55
N LEU A 300 -2.89 -18.89 -7.50
CA LEU A 300 -3.24 -18.59 -8.89
C LEU A 300 -4.68 -18.07 -9.00
N THR A 301 -5.62 -18.67 -8.27
CA THR A 301 -7.04 -18.28 -8.31
C THR A 301 -7.24 -16.86 -7.77
N PHE A 302 -6.94 -16.65 -6.49
CA PHE A 302 -7.18 -15.37 -5.83
C PHE A 302 -6.24 -14.27 -6.32
N GLY A 303 -4.99 -14.60 -6.63
CA GLY A 303 -4.03 -13.63 -7.17
C GLY A 303 -4.39 -13.17 -8.57
N SER A 304 -4.90 -14.06 -9.44
CA SER A 304 -5.36 -13.66 -10.78
C SER A 304 -6.62 -12.79 -10.72
N GLU A 305 -7.57 -13.11 -9.85
CA GLU A 305 -8.73 -12.24 -9.61
C GLU A 305 -8.30 -10.86 -9.09
N LEU A 306 -7.39 -10.82 -8.11
CA LEU A 306 -6.86 -9.56 -7.58
C LEU A 306 -6.16 -8.74 -8.67
N LEU A 307 -5.34 -9.38 -9.51
CA LEU A 307 -4.65 -8.72 -10.61
C LEU A 307 -5.62 -8.14 -11.63
N ARG A 308 -6.72 -8.84 -11.94
CA ARG A 308 -7.77 -8.34 -12.84
C ARG A 308 -8.39 -7.04 -12.32
N VAL A 309 -8.74 -6.98 -11.04
CA VAL A 309 -9.31 -5.76 -10.44
C VAL A 309 -8.29 -4.63 -10.42
N GLN A 310 -7.06 -4.89 -10.00
CA GLN A 310 -6.03 -3.86 -9.92
C GLN A 310 -5.66 -3.31 -11.30
N SER A 311 -5.47 -4.18 -12.29
CA SER A 311 -5.10 -3.79 -13.67
C SER A 311 -6.18 -2.97 -14.37
N GLN A 312 -7.43 -3.01 -13.86
CA GLN A 312 -8.52 -2.18 -14.37
C GLN A 312 -8.40 -0.71 -13.94
N PHE A 313 -7.81 -0.43 -12.78
CA PHE A 313 -7.83 0.91 -12.16
C PHE A 313 -6.46 1.50 -11.84
N GLN A 314 -5.39 0.72 -12.01
CA GLN A 314 -4.00 1.13 -11.84
C GLN A 314 -3.27 1.02 -13.17
N ASP A 315 -2.22 1.83 -13.35
CA ASP A 315 -1.40 1.77 -14.56
C ASP A 315 -0.54 0.48 -14.57
N GLU A 316 -0.13 0.04 -15.76
CA GLU A 316 0.52 -1.27 -15.97
C GLU A 316 1.90 -1.42 -15.31
N ASP A 317 2.63 -0.31 -15.13
CA ASP A 317 3.94 -0.25 -14.48
C ASP A 317 3.84 0.07 -12.98
N ASP A 318 2.62 0.11 -12.39
CA ASP A 318 2.47 0.35 -10.95
C ASP A 318 3.16 -0.74 -10.12
N LEU A 319 3.90 -0.33 -9.09
CA LEU A 319 4.68 -1.23 -8.23
C LEU A 319 3.85 -2.40 -7.70
N ALA A 320 2.58 -2.17 -7.31
CA ALA A 320 1.73 -3.22 -6.78
C ALA A 320 1.39 -4.28 -7.85
N ILE A 321 1.12 -3.84 -9.09
CA ILE A 321 0.84 -4.71 -10.23
C ILE A 321 2.06 -5.57 -10.55
N CYS A 322 3.24 -4.98 -10.62
CA CYS A 322 4.47 -5.70 -10.94
C CYS A 322 4.82 -6.76 -9.90
N HIS A 323 4.68 -6.45 -8.59
CA HIS A 323 4.89 -7.45 -7.53
C HIS A 323 3.90 -8.61 -7.62
N LEU A 324 2.62 -8.33 -7.88
CA LEU A 324 1.60 -9.36 -8.00
C LEU A 324 1.83 -10.26 -9.23
N LYS A 325 2.16 -9.66 -10.39
CA LYS A 325 2.55 -10.39 -11.60
C LYS A 325 3.76 -11.29 -11.35
N TYR A 326 4.78 -10.80 -10.65
CA TYR A 326 5.95 -11.59 -10.30
C TYR A 326 5.61 -12.80 -9.41
N GLY A 327 4.80 -12.58 -8.35
CA GLY A 327 4.34 -13.66 -7.48
C GLY A 327 3.52 -14.72 -8.22
N LEU A 328 2.65 -14.30 -9.15
CA LEU A 328 1.89 -15.21 -10.01
C LEU A 328 2.78 -15.95 -11.01
N ALA A 329 3.77 -15.30 -11.60
CA ALA A 329 4.73 -15.96 -12.49
C ALA A 329 5.50 -17.08 -11.77
N GLN A 330 5.92 -16.85 -10.52
CA GLN A 330 6.51 -17.89 -9.69
C GLN A 330 5.56 -19.05 -9.42
N ALA A 331 4.28 -18.76 -9.15
CA ALA A 331 3.25 -19.78 -8.97
C ALA A 331 3.01 -20.62 -10.24
N TYR A 332 2.87 -19.97 -11.41
CA TYR A 332 2.73 -20.66 -12.70
C TYR A 332 3.92 -21.53 -13.04
N LYS A 333 5.14 -21.04 -12.79
CA LYS A 333 6.36 -21.82 -12.96
C LYS A 333 6.36 -23.08 -12.07
N SER A 334 5.86 -22.98 -10.84
CA SER A 334 5.82 -24.12 -9.92
C SER A 334 4.84 -25.22 -10.32
N VAL A 335 3.83 -24.90 -11.15
CA VAL A 335 2.89 -25.89 -11.74
C VAL A 335 3.29 -26.33 -13.16
N GLY A 336 4.43 -25.87 -13.66
CA GLY A 336 4.94 -26.21 -14.99
C GLY A 336 4.25 -25.47 -16.16
N SER A 337 3.53 -24.38 -15.91
CA SER A 337 2.97 -23.53 -16.98
C SER A 337 3.96 -22.43 -17.38
N ASP A 338 4.95 -22.77 -18.20
CA ASP A 338 5.98 -21.83 -18.66
C ASP A 338 5.43 -20.73 -19.57
N ASP A 339 4.37 -21.02 -20.33
CA ASP A 339 3.72 -20.05 -21.21
C ASP A 339 3.00 -18.96 -20.41
N ASP A 340 2.25 -19.34 -19.38
CA ASP A 340 1.55 -18.36 -18.54
C ASP A 340 2.53 -17.59 -17.64
N CYS A 341 3.60 -18.25 -17.18
CA CYS A 341 4.72 -17.57 -16.51
C CYS A 341 5.32 -16.45 -17.40
N ARG A 342 5.62 -16.76 -18.67
CA ARG A 342 6.14 -15.78 -19.64
C ARG A 342 5.15 -14.65 -19.92
N LYS A 343 3.86 -14.96 -20.05
CA LYS A 343 2.82 -13.93 -20.22
C LYS A 343 2.74 -13.00 -19.00
N MET A 344 2.80 -13.54 -17.78
CA MET A 344 2.74 -12.73 -16.55
C MET A 344 3.94 -11.77 -16.41
N LEU A 345 5.12 -12.20 -16.85
CA LEU A 345 6.34 -11.37 -16.83
C LEU A 345 6.42 -10.38 -18.01
N SER A 346 5.58 -10.53 -19.02
CA SER A 346 5.55 -9.61 -20.16
C SER A 346 5.20 -8.19 -19.69
N GLY A 347 6.03 -7.22 -20.07
CA GLY A 347 5.86 -5.83 -19.69
C GLY A 347 6.20 -5.51 -18.24
N VAL A 348 6.69 -6.46 -17.43
CA VAL A 348 7.26 -6.15 -16.10
C VAL A 348 8.70 -5.67 -16.32
N PRO A 349 9.05 -4.41 -16.03
CA PRO A 349 10.38 -3.88 -16.31
C PRO A 349 11.44 -4.59 -15.43
N GLU A 350 12.30 -5.42 -16.03
CA GLU A 350 13.38 -6.11 -15.30
C GLU A 350 14.39 -5.13 -14.67
N ALA A 351 14.58 -3.93 -15.23
CA ALA A 351 15.68 -3.03 -14.83
C ALA A 351 15.31 -2.00 -13.74
N ILE A 352 14.07 -1.48 -13.72
CA ILE A 352 13.66 -0.43 -12.77
C ILE A 352 13.46 -1.03 -11.36
N TYR A 353 12.85 -2.20 -11.29
CA TYR A 353 12.56 -2.85 -10.01
C TYR A 353 13.82 -3.37 -9.33
N PHE A 354 14.71 -4.08 -10.03
CA PHE A 354 15.93 -4.62 -9.41
C PHE A 354 16.96 -3.55 -9.03
N SER A 355 16.98 -2.39 -9.69
CA SER A 355 17.90 -1.29 -9.35
C SER A 355 17.41 -0.40 -8.22
N LEU A 356 16.10 -0.31 -7.97
CA LEU A 356 15.54 0.43 -6.84
C LEU A 356 15.66 -0.32 -5.49
N PHE A 357 15.92 -1.63 -5.52
CA PHE A 357 15.92 -2.51 -4.34
C PHE A 357 17.28 -3.12 -3.98
N LEU A 358 18.34 -2.83 -4.76
CA LEU A 358 19.75 -3.11 -4.45
C LEU A 358 20.47 -1.80 -4.10
#